data_AF-A0A951BKL6-F1
#
_entry.id   AF-A0A951BKL6-F1
#
_cell.length_a   1.000
_cell.length_b   1.000
_cell.length_c   1.000
_cell.angle_alpha   90.00
_cell.angle_beta   90.00
_cell.angle_gamma   90.00
#
_symmetry.space_group_name_H-M   'P 1'
#
loop_
_entity.id
_entity.type
_entity.pdbx_description
1 polymer ?
#
loop_
_entity_poly.entity_id
_entity_poly.type
_entity_poly.pdbx_seq_one_letter_code
_entity_poly.pdbx_strand_id
1 'polypeptide(L)' 'MNAVANAPADDNRRVESAPAPCPICGKPRSPRYRPFCSKRCADVDLHRWLGGGYVIAAREEDDAPEDKRAPPEESERE' A
#
# COMPACT_ATOMS: atom_id res chain seq x y z
N MET A 1 8.64 41.38 -15.27
CA MET A 1 8.17 40.98 -13.93
C MET A 1 7.60 39.58 -14.08
N ASN A 2 8.32 38.55 -13.64
CA ASN A 2 8.02 37.16 -13.98
C ASN A 2 6.79 36.64 -13.23
N ALA A 3 5.86 36.05 -13.97
CA ALA A 3 4.75 35.30 -13.41
C ALA A 3 5.25 33.93 -12.93
N VAL A 4 5.11 33.65 -11.63
CA VAL A 4 5.20 32.29 -11.09
C VAL A 4 3.78 31.80 -10.83
N ALA A 5 3.28 30.95 -11.73
CA ALA A 5 2.05 30.20 -11.50
C ALA A 5 2.37 29.04 -10.56
N ASN A 6 2.03 29.19 -9.28
CA ASN A 6 2.00 28.07 -8.34
C ASN A 6 0.67 27.32 -8.51
N ALA A 7 0.74 26.10 -9.03
CA ALA A 7 -0.37 25.16 -8.99
C ALA A 7 -0.41 24.48 -7.61
N PRO A 8 -1.59 24.31 -6.97
CA PRO A 8 -1.67 23.58 -5.71
C PRO A 8 -1.45 22.08 -5.96
N ALA A 9 -0.68 21.46 -5.07
CA ALA A 9 -0.50 20.02 -5.00
C ALA A 9 -1.82 19.37 -4.56
N ASP A 10 -2.59 18.87 -5.51
CA ASP A 10 -3.78 18.05 -5.24
C ASP A 10 -3.41 16.56 -5.39
N ASP A 11 -2.94 15.97 -4.28
CA ASP A 11 -2.54 14.56 -4.10
C ASP A 11 -3.75 13.60 -4.10
N ASN A 12 -4.81 13.89 -4.86
CA ASN A 12 -6.04 13.09 -4.81
C ASN A 12 -6.68 12.83 -6.17
N ARG A 13 -5.84 12.56 -7.18
CA ARG A 13 -6.32 11.96 -8.42
C ARG A 13 -6.47 10.46 -8.20
N ARG A 14 -7.67 9.99 -7.83
CA ARG A 14 -8.02 8.57 -8.02
C ARG A 14 -7.83 8.25 -9.50
N VAL A 15 -6.72 7.58 -9.81
CA VAL A 15 -6.48 7.06 -11.14
C VAL A 15 -7.49 5.94 -11.33
N GLU A 16 -8.57 6.22 -12.05
CA GLU A 16 -9.49 5.18 -12.55
C GLU A 16 -8.67 4.24 -13.44
N SER A 17 -8.15 3.20 -12.79
CA SER A 17 -7.13 2.34 -13.36
C SER A 17 -7.83 1.32 -14.26
N ALA A 18 -7.46 1.32 -15.54
CA ALA A 18 -7.81 0.26 -16.48
C ALA A 18 -7.54 -1.12 -15.86
N PRO A 19 -8.30 -2.18 -16.24
CA PRO A 19 -8.19 -3.47 -15.59
C PRO A 19 -6.76 -4.03 -15.66
N ALA A 20 -6.03 -3.94 -14.54
CA ALA A 20 -4.64 -4.37 -14.47
C ALA A 20 -4.45 -5.84 -14.90
N PRO A 21 -3.37 -6.19 -15.59
CA PRO A 21 -3.04 -7.58 -15.93
C PRO A 21 -2.73 -8.41 -14.67
N CYS A 22 -2.60 -9.74 -14.82
CA CYS A 22 -2.18 -10.61 -13.71
C CYS A 22 -0.83 -10.14 -13.13
N PRO A 23 -0.74 -9.81 -11.83
CA PRO A 23 0.49 -9.29 -11.23
C PRO A 23 1.63 -10.31 -11.17
N ILE A 24 1.33 -11.59 -11.38
CA ILE A 24 2.31 -12.68 -11.33
C ILE A 24 2.93 -12.97 -12.70
N CYS A 25 2.19 -12.79 -13.80
CA CYS A 25 2.63 -13.21 -15.14
C CYS A 25 2.17 -12.35 -16.31
N GLY A 26 1.46 -11.25 -16.08
CA GLY A 26 1.03 -10.30 -17.12
C GLY A 26 -0.15 -10.74 -18.00
N LYS A 27 -0.62 -11.98 -17.89
CA LYS A 27 -1.75 -12.48 -18.70
C LYS A 27 -3.09 -11.82 -18.32
N PRO A 28 -4.09 -11.83 -19.23
CA PRO A 28 -5.45 -11.39 -18.92
C PRO A 28 -6.00 -12.12 -17.69
N ARG A 29 -6.66 -11.36 -16.80
CA ARG A 29 -7.25 -11.91 -15.59
C ARG A 29 -8.44 -12.79 -15.92
N SER A 30 -8.61 -13.89 -15.18
CA SER A 30 -9.81 -14.70 -15.27
C SER A 30 -10.82 -14.18 -14.23
N PRO A 31 -12.11 -14.01 -14.56
CA PRO A 31 -13.13 -13.58 -13.59
C PRO A 31 -13.16 -14.41 -12.31
N ARG A 32 -12.91 -15.72 -12.42
CA ARG A 32 -12.88 -16.65 -11.29
C ARG A 32 -11.67 -16.49 -10.37
N TYR A 33 -10.56 -15.98 -10.89
CA TYR A 33 -9.27 -15.94 -10.19
C TYR A 33 -8.74 -14.52 -9.98
N ARG A 34 -9.57 -13.48 -10.14
CA ARG A 34 -9.15 -12.07 -9.95
C ARG A 34 -8.50 -11.91 -8.57
N PRO A 35 -7.33 -11.24 -8.46
CA PRO A 35 -6.65 -10.42 -9.49
C PRO A 35 -5.74 -11.18 -10.48
N PHE A 36 -5.76 -12.51 -10.49
CA PHE A 36 -4.87 -13.37 -11.27
C PHE A 36 -5.51 -13.96 -12.55
N CYS A 37 -4.70 -14.64 -13.35
CA CYS A 37 -5.17 -15.37 -14.53
C CYS A 37 -5.60 -16.82 -14.24
N SER A 38 -5.13 -17.43 -13.14
CA SER A 38 -5.38 -18.85 -12.82
C SER A 38 -5.07 -19.19 -11.36
N LYS A 39 -5.52 -20.38 -10.90
CA LYS A 39 -5.17 -20.93 -9.58
C LYS A 39 -3.66 -20.98 -9.35
N ARG A 40 -2.89 -21.40 -10.36
CA ARG A 40 -1.43 -21.50 -10.26
C ARG A 40 -0.78 -20.17 -9.90
N CYS A 41 -1.25 -19.05 -10.47
CA CYS A 41 -0.71 -17.73 -10.13
C CYS A 41 -1.12 -17.29 -8.71
N ALA A 42 -2.34 -17.61 -8.27
CA ALA A 42 -2.76 -17.36 -6.88
C ALA A 42 -1.90 -18.15 -5.87
N ASP A 43 -1.60 -19.42 -6.17
CA ASP A 43 -0.76 -20.26 -5.30
C ASP A 43 0.69 -19.72 -5.22
N VAL A 44 1.23 -19.20 -6.33
CA VAL A 44 2.57 -18.57 -6.37
C VAL A 44 2.60 -17.31 -5.53
N ASP A 45 1.58 -16.48 -5.64
CA ASP A 45 1.44 -15.26 -4.85
C ASP A 45 1.39 -15.58 -3.35
N LEU A 46 0.57 -16.57 -2.97
CA LEU A 46 0.48 -17.07 -1.61
C LEU A 46 1.84 -17.56 -1.09
N HIS A 47 2.60 -18.30 -1.89
CA HIS A 47 3.93 -18.75 -1.50
C HIS A 47 4.89 -17.57 -1.27
N ARG A 48 4.86 -16.53 -2.12
CA ARG A 48 5.66 -15.30 -1.91
C ARG A 48 5.27 -14.61 -0.60
N TRP A 49 3.98 -14.60 -0.28
CA TRP A 49 3.49 -14.02 0.96
C TRP A 49 3.97 -14.80 2.18
N LEU A 50 3.81 -16.13 2.17
CA LEU A 50 4.28 -17.00 3.25
C LEU A 50 5.81 -17.01 3.37
N GLY A 51 6.52 -16.74 2.28
CA GLY A 51 7.98 -16.65 2.24
C GLY A 51 8.55 -15.27 2.62
N GLY A 52 7.72 -14.29 2.98
CA GLY A 52 8.19 -12.95 3.36
C GLY A 52 8.73 -12.12 2.19
N GLY A 53 8.34 -12.43 0.95
CA GLY A 53 8.81 -11.73 -0.25
C GLY A 53 8.21 -10.34 -0.48
N TYR A 54 7.30 -9.90 0.39
CA TYR A 54 6.69 -8.57 0.35
C TYR A 54 7.34 -7.66 1.40
N VAL A 55 7.93 -6.56 0.95
CA VAL A 55 8.63 -5.58 1.78
C VAL A 55 7.97 -4.22 1.62
N ILE A 56 7.74 -3.52 2.73
CA ILE A 56 7.35 -2.11 2.72
C ILE A 56 8.63 -1.30 2.72
N ALA A 57 8.83 -0.44 1.72
CA ALA A 57 9.98 0.44 1.70
C ALA A 57 9.95 1.36 2.93
N ALA A 58 11.04 1.37 3.70
CA ALA A 58 11.21 2.35 4.75
C ALA A 58 11.29 3.73 4.11
N ARG A 59 10.58 4.71 4.69
CA ARG A 59 10.83 6.12 4.39
C ARG A 59 11.97 6.52 5.31
N GLU A 60 12.99 7.21 4.79
CA GLU A 60 13.98 7.86 5.65
C GLU A 60 13.21 8.87 6.53
N GLU A 61 13.10 8.56 7.82
CA GLU A 61 12.52 9.46 8.80
C GLU A 61 13.56 10.54 9.10
N ASP A 62 13.45 11.70 8.47
CA ASP A 62 13.90 12.92 9.13
C ASP A 62 12.93 13.16 10.30
N ASP A 63 13.34 12.73 11.49
CA ASP A 63 12.75 12.98 12.82
C ASP A 63 11.23 12.79 12.94
N ALA A 64 10.76 11.54 13.07
CA ALA A 64 9.44 11.27 13.64
C ALA A 64 9.53 11.22 15.18
N PRO A 65 8.73 12.00 15.94
CA PRO A 65 8.77 11.96 17.41
C PRO A 65 8.29 10.60 17.91
N GLU A 66 9.04 10.02 18.85
CA GLU A 66 8.72 8.74 19.50
C GLU A 66 7.25 8.67 19.95
N ASP A 67 6.61 7.54 19.66
CA ASP A 67 5.27 7.16 20.12
C ASP A 67 5.22 7.13 21.66
N LYS A 68 4.96 8.28 22.28
CA LYS A 68 4.56 8.37 23.69
C LYS A 68 3.10 7.94 23.80
N ARG A 69 2.84 6.63 23.70
CA ARG A 69 1.64 6.03 24.27
C ARG A 69 1.72 6.25 25.79
N ALA A 70 1.16 7.35 26.28
CA ALA A 70 1.05 7.60 27.71
C ALA A 70 0.30 6.41 28.35
N PRO A 71 0.82 5.80 29.43
CA PRO A 71 0.09 4.76 30.14
C PRO A 71 -1.25 5.33 30.64
N PRO A 72 -2.33 4.53 30.65
CA PRO A 72 -3.61 4.99 31.19
C PRO A 72 -3.42 5.37 32.66
N GLU A 73 -3.81 6.59 33.02
CA GLU A 73 -3.75 7.05 34.41
C GLU A 73 -4.70 6.20 35.26
N GLU A 74 -4.16 5.64 36.35
CA GLU A 74 -4.92 4.95 37.40
C GLU A 74 -5.72 5.99 38.22
N SER A 75 -6.90 6.36 37.71
CA SER A 75 -8.01 6.89 38.50
C SER A 75 -9.14 5.87 38.36
N GLU A 76 -9.68 5.20 39.37
CA GLU A 76 -9.99 5.62 40.72
C GLU A 76 -9.92 4.39 41.64
N ARG A 77 -9.01 4.40 42.60
CA ARG A 77 -9.12 3.59 43.81
C ARG A 77 -9.75 4.49 44.86
N GLU A 78 -11.04 4.33 45.11
CA GLU A 78 -11.67 4.62 46.41
C GLU A 78 -12.88 3.71 46.64
#